data_AF-A0A2I0NMF2-F1
#
_entry.id   AF-A0A2I0NMF2-F1
#
_cell.length_a   1.000
_cell.length_b   1.000
_cell.length_c   1.000
_cell.angle_alpha   90.00
_cell.angle_beta   90.00
_cell.angle_gamma   90.00
#
_symmetry.space_group_name_H-M   'P 1'
#
loop_
_entity.id
_entity.type
_entity.pdbx_description
1 polymer ?
#
loop_
_entity_poly.entity_id
_entity_poly.type
_entity_poly.pdbx_seq_one_letter_code
_entity_poly.pdbx_strand_id
1 'polypeptide(L)'
;MNLVMVVHGPEVFDAGDVERLIGLLSPRRVLVAGVMARTAAEESGLSVICTDERPSVVLAALSGRACLVNRGKTPKSGRIFGEIVAGRLPGLVHVETSSGTVYRWNRGDRDLAEEIVRRTGDDLVHAKSTGDRGDGVREIRGCIPGEAVFVNGIVIGTATAETVILSGENGALRVVSGLDPKPHGLEKLLRAGLPEIRKAWCKSGPVRSAPPRQGERASRTGRVAVIDHCGHALYREIGEDVCGVLAVGDDTTAVCGHICSHSGIPVFGVVDGDADTIVKPGYAPGSVVVEVQDGRDDDIGWELAASRDLDPSSWEEWVEETLRILAGRVRIVVDRRGE
;
A
#
# COMPACT_ATOMS: atom_id res chain seq x y z
N MET A 1 -28.61 6.27 -7.61
CA MET A 1 -28.45 4.84 -8.00
C MET A 1 -28.25 4.05 -6.72
N ASN A 2 -28.86 2.88 -6.49
CA ASN A 2 -28.54 2.07 -5.29
C ASN A 2 -27.23 1.29 -5.52
N LEU A 3 -26.13 2.02 -5.64
CA LEU A 3 -24.80 1.51 -6.01
C LEU A 3 -23.85 1.57 -4.80
N VAL A 4 -23.02 0.56 -4.65
CA VAL A 4 -21.81 0.62 -3.83
C VAL A 4 -20.59 0.69 -4.73
N MET A 5 -19.76 1.71 -4.56
CA MET A 5 -18.45 1.79 -5.21
C MET A 5 -17.40 1.16 -4.31
N VAL A 6 -16.62 0.23 -4.83
CA VAL A 6 -15.41 -0.29 -4.18
C VAL A 6 -14.21 0.29 -4.90
N VAL A 7 -13.44 1.10 -4.21
CA VAL A 7 -12.32 1.87 -4.76
C VAL A 7 -11.00 1.26 -4.31
N HIS A 8 -10.04 1.11 -5.22
CA HIS A 8 -8.71 0.60 -4.91
C HIS A 8 -7.61 1.38 -5.61
N GLY A 9 -6.49 1.55 -4.89
CA GLY A 9 -5.31 2.30 -5.31
C GLY A 9 -5.43 3.79 -4.96
N PRO A 10 -4.34 4.46 -4.54
CA PRO A 10 -4.37 5.89 -4.23
C PRO A 10 -4.56 6.77 -5.47
N GLU A 11 -4.08 6.35 -6.64
CA GLU A 11 -4.02 7.19 -7.83
C GLU A 11 -5.39 7.67 -8.31
N VAL A 12 -6.45 6.91 -8.02
CA VAL A 12 -7.84 7.27 -8.35
C VAL A 12 -8.36 8.42 -7.49
N PHE A 13 -7.86 8.57 -6.25
CA PHE A 13 -8.13 9.73 -5.40
C PHE A 13 -7.28 10.92 -5.83
N ASP A 14 -5.98 10.68 -6.04
CA ASP A 14 -5.02 11.72 -6.42
C ASP A 14 -5.39 12.42 -7.74
N ALA A 15 -6.02 11.69 -8.68
CA ALA A 15 -6.49 12.22 -9.95
C ALA A 15 -7.87 12.91 -9.87
N GLY A 16 -8.54 12.91 -8.71
CA GLY A 16 -9.91 13.44 -8.55
C GLY A 16 -11.02 12.57 -9.16
N ASP A 17 -10.70 11.34 -9.58
CA ASP A 17 -11.66 10.45 -10.24
C ASP A 17 -12.79 10.02 -9.30
N VAL A 18 -12.47 9.78 -8.02
CA VAL A 18 -13.47 9.35 -7.03
C VAL A 18 -14.52 10.45 -6.80
N GLU A 19 -14.08 11.69 -6.60
CA GLU A 19 -14.98 12.85 -6.42
C GLU A 19 -15.90 13.02 -7.64
N ARG A 20 -15.31 12.99 -8.85
CA ARG A 20 -16.06 13.05 -10.11
C ARG A 20 -17.11 11.94 -10.19
N LEU A 21 -16.75 10.69 -9.90
CA LEU A 21 -17.66 9.55 -9.98
C LEU A 21 -18.76 9.60 -8.90
N ILE A 22 -18.46 10.09 -7.70
CA ILE A 22 -19.48 10.35 -6.66
C ILE A 22 -20.52 11.35 -7.20
N GLY A 23 -20.07 12.44 -7.82
CA GLY A 23 -20.95 13.44 -8.42
C GLY A 23 -21.85 12.88 -9.53
N LEU A 24 -21.30 12.04 -10.41
CA LEU A 24 -22.03 11.49 -11.56
C LEU A 24 -22.98 10.33 -11.19
N LEU A 25 -22.53 9.44 -10.30
CA LEU A 25 -23.23 8.19 -10.01
C LEU A 25 -24.10 8.26 -8.75
N SER A 26 -23.79 9.20 -7.84
CA SER A 26 -24.42 9.33 -6.53
C SER A 26 -24.55 7.98 -5.82
N PRO A 27 -23.41 7.30 -5.54
CA PRO A 27 -23.40 5.99 -4.90
C PRO A 27 -24.00 6.09 -3.49
N ARG A 28 -24.63 5.02 -3.03
CA ARG A 28 -25.10 4.92 -1.64
C ARG A 28 -23.93 4.87 -0.65
N ARG A 29 -22.85 4.19 -1.05
CA ARG A 29 -21.64 3.99 -0.22
C ARG A 29 -20.40 3.91 -1.11
N VAL A 30 -19.29 4.41 -0.58
CA VAL A 30 -17.95 4.26 -1.16
C VAL A 30 -17.09 3.50 -0.15
N LEU A 31 -16.60 2.33 -0.56
CA LEU A 31 -15.71 1.49 0.23
C LEU A 31 -14.31 1.57 -0.34
N VAL A 32 -13.30 1.76 0.49
CA VAL A 32 -11.90 1.91 0.07
C VAL A 32 -11.10 0.73 0.57
N ALA A 33 -10.47 0.01 -0.36
CA ALA A 33 -9.62 -1.13 -0.06
C ALA A 33 -8.15 -0.80 -0.36
N GLY A 34 -7.28 -1.05 0.62
CA GLY A 34 -5.84 -0.87 0.51
C GLY A 34 -5.31 0.34 1.29
N VAL A 35 -4.13 0.17 1.87
CA VAL A 35 -3.49 1.10 2.82
C VAL A 35 -3.26 2.47 2.20
N MET A 36 -2.58 2.54 1.05
CA MET A 36 -2.32 3.83 0.41
C MET A 36 -3.59 4.47 -0.16
N ALA A 37 -4.58 3.66 -0.56
CA ALA A 37 -5.88 4.19 -0.97
C ALA A 37 -6.61 4.86 0.20
N ARG A 38 -6.50 4.28 1.41
CA ARG A 38 -7.01 4.91 2.64
C ARG A 38 -6.32 6.24 2.92
N THR A 39 -5.00 6.32 2.80
CA THR A 39 -4.25 7.59 2.97
C THR A 39 -4.72 8.65 1.98
N ALA A 40 -4.81 8.32 0.70
CA ALA A 40 -5.29 9.26 -0.30
C ALA A 40 -6.76 9.66 -0.08
N ALA A 41 -7.59 8.75 0.44
CA ALA A 41 -8.97 9.03 0.77
C ALA A 41 -9.12 9.97 1.97
N GLU A 42 -8.37 9.73 3.06
CA GLU A 42 -8.32 10.61 4.23
C GLU A 42 -7.87 12.02 3.81
N GLU A 43 -6.79 12.10 3.03
CA GLU A 43 -6.28 13.37 2.50
C GLU A 43 -7.27 14.11 1.59
N SER A 44 -8.15 13.38 0.89
CA SER A 44 -9.16 13.98 0.01
C SER A 44 -10.33 14.62 0.75
N GLY A 45 -10.55 14.26 2.02
CA GLY A 45 -11.71 14.70 2.80
C GLY A 45 -13.05 14.11 2.33
N LEU A 46 -13.05 13.16 1.40
CA LEU A 46 -14.26 12.50 0.92
C LEU A 46 -14.82 11.56 1.99
N SER A 47 -16.14 11.53 2.14
CA SER A 47 -16.82 10.60 3.05
C SER A 47 -16.78 9.18 2.48
N VAL A 48 -15.92 8.34 3.04
CA VAL A 48 -15.70 6.95 2.62
C VAL A 48 -15.62 6.00 3.81
N ILE A 49 -15.71 4.70 3.55
CA ILE A 49 -15.51 3.65 4.57
C ILE A 49 -14.32 2.79 4.15
N CYS A 50 -13.25 2.83 4.93
CA CYS A 50 -12.03 2.07 4.66
C CYS A 50 -12.13 0.63 5.17
N THR A 51 -11.45 -0.28 4.48
CA THR A 51 -11.33 -1.69 4.89
C THR A 51 -9.95 -2.22 4.53
N ASP A 52 -9.47 -3.14 5.36
CA ASP A 52 -8.22 -3.86 5.15
C ASP A 52 -8.40 -5.09 4.24
N GLU A 53 -9.64 -5.39 3.87
CA GLU A 53 -9.98 -6.55 3.04
C GLU A 53 -9.62 -6.33 1.57
N ARG A 54 -9.36 -7.43 0.87
CA ARG A 54 -9.10 -7.40 -0.58
C ARG A 54 -10.34 -6.94 -1.34
N PRO A 55 -10.21 -6.19 -2.45
CA PRO A 55 -11.34 -5.75 -3.26
C PRO A 55 -12.28 -6.89 -3.67
N SER A 56 -11.74 -8.06 -4.03
CA SER A 56 -12.56 -9.24 -4.36
C SER A 56 -13.37 -9.78 -3.18
N VAL A 57 -12.84 -9.73 -1.95
CA VAL A 57 -13.55 -10.18 -0.75
C VAL A 57 -14.67 -9.20 -0.42
N VAL A 58 -14.38 -7.91 -0.46
CA VAL A 58 -15.37 -6.84 -0.26
C VAL A 58 -16.51 -6.98 -1.28
N LEU A 59 -16.19 -7.10 -2.57
CA LEU A 59 -17.18 -7.23 -3.63
C LEU A 59 -18.01 -8.51 -3.51
N ALA A 60 -17.41 -9.63 -3.09
CA ALA A 60 -18.13 -10.89 -2.90
C ALA A 60 -19.13 -10.84 -1.74
N ALA A 61 -18.85 -10.04 -0.71
CA ALA A 61 -19.72 -9.88 0.46
C ALA A 61 -20.88 -8.90 0.25
N LEU A 62 -20.86 -8.10 -0.81
CA LEU A 62 -21.91 -7.12 -1.09
C LEU A 62 -23.14 -7.76 -1.73
N SER A 63 -24.31 -7.46 -1.18
CA SER A 63 -25.59 -7.72 -1.82
C SER A 63 -26.02 -6.52 -2.68
N GLY A 64 -26.34 -6.73 -3.95
CA GLY A 64 -26.88 -5.71 -4.85
C GLY A 64 -25.87 -5.16 -5.86
N ARG A 65 -26.14 -3.97 -6.40
CA ARG A 65 -25.31 -3.34 -7.46
C ARG A 65 -24.02 -2.79 -6.86
N ALA A 66 -22.89 -3.29 -7.35
CA ALA A 66 -21.56 -2.81 -6.98
C ALA A 66 -20.64 -2.72 -8.20
N CYS A 67 -19.72 -1.76 -8.19
CA CYS A 67 -18.64 -1.68 -9.16
C CYS A 67 -17.29 -1.52 -8.46
N LEU A 68 -16.25 -2.07 -9.09
CA LEU A 68 -14.85 -1.75 -8.76
C LEU A 68 -14.47 -0.47 -9.50
N VAL A 69 -13.75 0.42 -8.83
CA VAL A 69 -13.15 1.61 -9.42
C VAL A 69 -11.66 1.59 -9.11
N ASN A 70 -10.84 1.74 -10.14
CA ASN A 70 -9.40 1.85 -9.99
C ASN A 70 -8.83 2.83 -11.02
N ARG A 71 -7.57 3.20 -10.81
CA ARG A 71 -6.73 3.86 -11.81
C ARG A 71 -5.44 3.07 -11.97
N GLY A 72 -5.30 2.35 -13.07
CA GLY A 72 -4.05 1.65 -13.40
C GLY A 72 -2.91 2.64 -13.66
N LYS A 73 -1.67 2.22 -13.38
CA LYS A 73 -0.45 2.96 -13.80
C LYS A 73 -0.41 3.18 -15.31
N THR A 74 -0.99 2.22 -16.03
CA THR A 74 -1.23 2.21 -17.47
C THR A 74 -2.60 1.56 -17.71
N PRO A 75 -3.27 1.86 -18.84
CA PRO A 75 -4.51 1.16 -19.22
C PRO A 75 -4.38 -0.38 -19.18
N LYS A 76 -3.22 -0.91 -19.59
CA LYS A 76 -2.91 -2.35 -19.58
C LYS A 76 -2.86 -2.91 -18.16
N SER A 77 -2.10 -2.29 -17.25
CA SER A 77 -2.01 -2.74 -15.85
C SER A 77 -3.34 -2.61 -15.11
N GLY A 78 -4.10 -1.57 -15.45
CA GLY A 78 -5.47 -1.37 -15.01
C GLY A 78 -6.44 -2.49 -15.38
N ARG A 79 -6.48 -2.84 -16.67
CA ARG A 79 -7.23 -4.00 -17.17
C ARG A 79 -6.80 -5.30 -16.47
N ILE A 80 -5.50 -5.53 -16.30
CA ILE A 80 -4.95 -6.72 -15.63
C ILE A 80 -5.43 -6.79 -14.18
N PHE A 81 -5.43 -5.67 -13.45
CA PHE A 81 -5.96 -5.62 -12.09
C PHE A 81 -7.44 -6.00 -12.03
N GLY A 82 -8.26 -5.43 -12.93
CA GLY A 82 -9.67 -5.80 -13.08
C GLY A 82 -9.87 -7.29 -13.36
N GLU A 83 -9.04 -7.88 -14.24
CA GLU A 83 -9.06 -9.31 -14.55
C GLU A 83 -8.75 -10.19 -13.32
N ILE A 84 -7.76 -9.79 -12.50
CA ILE A 84 -7.37 -10.49 -11.27
C ILE A 84 -8.53 -10.49 -10.26
N VAL A 85 -9.20 -9.35 -10.07
CA VAL A 85 -10.37 -9.26 -9.18
C VAL A 85 -11.54 -10.07 -9.73
N ALA A 86 -11.83 -9.94 -11.03
CA ALA A 86 -12.88 -10.70 -11.71
C ALA A 86 -12.66 -12.22 -11.67
N GLY A 87 -11.42 -12.69 -11.64
CA GLY A 87 -11.09 -14.12 -11.55
C GLY A 87 -11.56 -14.77 -10.25
N ARG A 88 -11.92 -13.98 -9.24
CA ARG A 88 -12.42 -14.43 -7.93
C ARG A 88 -13.92 -14.18 -7.75
N LEU A 89 -14.61 -13.72 -8.80
CA LEU A 89 -16.01 -13.29 -8.76
C LEU A 89 -16.84 -13.89 -9.91
N PRO A 90 -18.13 -14.17 -9.69
CA PRO A 90 -19.01 -14.67 -10.76
C PRO A 90 -19.25 -13.62 -11.87
N GLY A 91 -19.14 -12.33 -11.52
CA GLY A 91 -19.35 -11.18 -12.40
C GLY A 91 -18.79 -9.92 -11.75
N LEU A 92 -18.29 -8.99 -12.56
CA LEU A 92 -17.74 -7.71 -12.08
C LEU A 92 -18.03 -6.59 -13.08
N VAL A 93 -18.50 -5.45 -12.59
CA VAL A 93 -18.45 -4.17 -13.30
C VAL A 93 -17.24 -3.40 -12.77
N HIS A 94 -16.35 -3.00 -13.66
CA HIS A 94 -15.06 -2.42 -13.32
C HIS A 94 -14.85 -1.13 -14.12
N VAL A 95 -14.66 -0.01 -13.43
CA VAL A 95 -14.39 1.30 -14.00
C VAL A 95 -12.90 1.58 -13.90
N GLU A 96 -12.19 1.48 -15.02
CA GLU A 96 -10.76 1.79 -15.13
C GLU A 96 -10.60 3.22 -15.63
N THR A 97 -10.28 4.12 -14.70
CA THR A 97 -10.33 5.57 -14.94
C THR A 97 -9.14 6.10 -15.71
N SER A 98 -8.01 5.37 -15.78
CA SER A 98 -6.84 5.80 -16.58
C SER A 98 -7.12 5.76 -18.09
N SER A 99 -8.12 5.00 -18.52
CA SER A 99 -8.50 4.83 -19.93
C SER A 99 -9.94 5.19 -20.24
N GLY A 100 -10.72 5.62 -19.24
CA GLY A 100 -12.15 5.89 -19.41
C GLY A 100 -12.90 4.65 -19.93
N THR A 101 -12.65 3.48 -19.33
CA THR A 101 -13.24 2.21 -19.78
C THR A 101 -14.00 1.52 -18.65
N VAL A 102 -15.26 1.19 -18.92
CA VAL A 102 -16.08 0.32 -18.09
C VAL A 102 -15.98 -1.10 -18.63
N TYR A 103 -15.30 -1.97 -17.90
CA TYR A 103 -15.24 -3.39 -18.18
C TYR A 103 -16.41 -4.11 -17.51
N ARG A 104 -17.16 -4.85 -18.30
CA ARG A 104 -18.09 -5.88 -17.82
C ARG A 104 -17.40 -7.24 -17.93
N TRP A 105 -16.89 -7.71 -16.80
CA TRP A 105 -16.23 -9.01 -16.70
C TRP A 105 -17.21 -10.13 -16.39
N ASN A 106 -17.01 -11.29 -17.01
CA ASN A 106 -17.76 -12.52 -16.75
C ASN A 106 -19.28 -12.26 -16.86
N ARG A 107 -20.05 -12.59 -15.80
CA ARG A 107 -21.49 -12.32 -15.71
C ARG A 107 -21.81 -11.03 -14.96
N GLY A 108 -20.96 -10.00 -15.07
CA GLY A 108 -21.20 -8.69 -14.44
C GLY A 108 -22.57 -8.10 -14.78
N ASP A 109 -23.10 -7.24 -13.93
CA ASP A 109 -24.41 -6.60 -14.14
C ASP A 109 -24.37 -5.74 -15.41
N ARG A 110 -25.21 -6.10 -16.39
CA ARG A 110 -25.27 -5.43 -17.70
C ARG A 110 -25.87 -4.04 -17.56
N ASP A 111 -27.00 -3.93 -16.87
CA ASP A 111 -27.75 -2.69 -16.73
C ASP A 111 -26.92 -1.66 -15.96
N LEU A 112 -26.19 -2.11 -14.94
CA LEU A 112 -25.26 -1.27 -14.19
C LEU A 112 -24.13 -0.75 -15.08
N ALA A 113 -23.48 -1.61 -15.86
CA ALA A 113 -22.38 -1.21 -16.74
C ALA A 113 -22.84 -0.18 -17.79
N GLU A 114 -23.99 -0.43 -18.43
CA GLU A 114 -24.58 0.50 -19.41
C GLU A 114 -25.02 1.82 -18.75
N GLU A 115 -25.51 1.80 -17.51
CA GLU A 115 -25.87 3.03 -16.79
C GLU A 115 -24.64 3.87 -16.42
N ILE A 116 -23.54 3.24 -15.98
CA ILE A 116 -22.28 3.95 -15.71
C ILE A 116 -21.79 4.62 -16.98
N VAL A 117 -21.70 3.88 -18.09
CA VAL A 117 -21.28 4.40 -19.41
C VAL A 117 -22.11 5.61 -19.83
N ARG A 118 -23.44 5.56 -19.70
CA ARG A 118 -24.30 6.71 -20.03
C ARG A 118 -24.02 7.94 -19.17
N ARG A 119 -23.63 7.75 -17.91
CA ARG A 119 -23.37 8.85 -16.97
C ARG A 119 -21.95 9.39 -17.07
N THR A 120 -20.97 8.56 -17.40
CA THR A 120 -19.56 8.94 -17.43
C THR A 120 -19.07 9.29 -18.84
N GLY A 121 -19.70 8.78 -19.89
CA GLY A 121 -19.23 8.87 -21.27
C GLY A 121 -18.09 7.90 -21.60
N ASP A 122 -17.79 6.95 -20.70
CA ASP A 122 -16.73 5.97 -20.86
C ASP A 122 -17.09 4.85 -21.88
N ASP A 123 -16.09 4.14 -22.39
CA ASP A 123 -16.28 3.01 -23.29
C ASP A 123 -16.72 1.73 -22.56
N LEU A 124 -17.65 0.97 -23.14
CA LEU A 124 -18.07 -0.34 -22.62
C LEU A 124 -17.27 -1.47 -23.26
N VAL A 125 -16.55 -2.25 -22.46
CA VAL A 125 -15.83 -3.44 -22.93
C VAL A 125 -16.33 -4.70 -22.24
N HIS A 126 -16.68 -5.71 -23.03
CA HIS A 126 -16.98 -7.04 -22.51
C HIS A 126 -15.73 -7.90 -22.44
N ALA A 127 -15.47 -8.48 -21.26
CA ALA A 127 -14.28 -9.30 -21.06
C ALA A 127 -14.60 -10.53 -20.19
N LYS A 128 -13.73 -11.54 -20.26
CA LYS A 128 -13.77 -12.71 -19.39
C LYS A 128 -12.43 -12.84 -18.69
N SER A 129 -12.47 -13.11 -17.40
CA SER A 129 -11.26 -13.49 -16.68
C SER A 129 -10.95 -14.95 -16.97
N THR A 130 -9.69 -15.25 -17.24
CA THR A 130 -9.23 -16.63 -17.40
C THR A 130 -9.05 -17.34 -16.06
N GLY A 131 -9.02 -16.62 -14.93
CA GLY A 131 -8.63 -17.16 -13.62
C GLY A 131 -7.13 -17.48 -13.57
N ASP A 132 -6.61 -17.77 -12.38
CA ASP A 132 -5.21 -18.19 -12.21
C ASP A 132 -5.08 -19.66 -12.66
N ARG A 133 -4.45 -19.93 -13.82
CA ARG A 133 -4.51 -21.24 -14.52
C ARG A 133 -3.26 -22.12 -14.42
N GLY A 134 -2.21 -21.74 -13.69
CA GLY A 134 -0.93 -22.47 -13.67
C GLY A 134 -0.59 -23.12 -12.32
N ASP A 135 -0.45 -24.44 -12.25
CA ASP A 135 -0.01 -25.17 -11.04
C ASP A 135 1.39 -24.74 -10.61
N GLY A 136 1.55 -24.47 -9.30
CA GLY A 136 2.84 -24.11 -8.67
C GLY A 136 3.41 -22.72 -8.99
N VAL A 137 2.79 -21.95 -9.89
CA VAL A 137 3.35 -20.69 -10.43
C VAL A 137 2.44 -19.49 -10.14
N ARG A 138 3.06 -18.31 -9.96
CA ARG A 138 2.40 -17.01 -9.85
C ARG A 138 2.99 -16.05 -10.88
N GLU A 139 2.13 -15.52 -11.75
CA GLU A 139 2.49 -14.45 -12.69
C GLU A 139 2.13 -13.09 -12.09
N ILE A 140 3.10 -12.20 -12.01
CA ILE A 140 2.90 -10.78 -11.71
C ILE A 140 2.98 -10.03 -13.03
N ARG A 141 1.82 -9.77 -13.63
CA ARG A 141 1.67 -9.17 -14.96
C ARG A 141 1.47 -7.65 -14.86
N GLY A 142 1.84 -6.95 -15.92
CA GLY A 142 1.68 -5.48 -16.00
C GLY A 142 2.76 -4.71 -15.25
N CYS A 143 3.92 -5.34 -15.06
CA CYS A 143 5.12 -4.67 -14.56
C CYS A 143 5.67 -3.70 -15.61
N ILE A 144 6.35 -2.66 -15.15
CA ILE A 144 7.22 -1.84 -15.98
C ILE A 144 8.66 -2.22 -15.59
N PRO A 145 9.54 -2.57 -16.55
CA PRO A 145 10.95 -2.85 -16.23
C PRO A 145 11.59 -1.72 -15.41
N GLY A 146 12.34 -2.07 -14.37
CA GLY A 146 12.90 -1.14 -13.39
C GLY A 146 12.04 -0.91 -12.14
N GLU A 147 10.79 -1.41 -12.11
CA GLU A 147 9.96 -1.31 -10.92
C GLU A 147 10.31 -2.32 -9.83
N ALA A 148 10.26 -1.90 -8.57
CA ALA A 148 10.26 -2.81 -7.42
C ALA A 148 9.07 -3.80 -7.50
N VAL A 149 9.31 -5.04 -7.09
CA VAL A 149 8.31 -6.12 -7.09
C VAL A 149 8.10 -6.62 -5.68
N PHE A 150 6.83 -6.64 -5.27
CA PHE A 150 6.41 -6.95 -3.91
C PHE A 150 5.76 -8.32 -3.84
N VAL A 151 6.04 -9.02 -2.75
CA VAL A 151 5.27 -10.18 -2.27
C VAL A 151 4.92 -9.94 -0.81
N ASN A 152 3.62 -9.86 -0.52
CA ASN A 152 3.08 -9.56 0.82
C ASN A 152 3.69 -8.31 1.48
N GLY A 153 3.97 -7.28 0.68
CA GLY A 153 4.53 -6.02 1.16
C GLY A 153 6.06 -5.98 1.26
N ILE A 154 6.76 -7.09 1.03
CA ILE A 154 8.23 -7.16 0.99
C ILE A 154 8.69 -7.04 -0.45
N VAL A 155 9.63 -6.13 -0.73
CA VAL A 155 10.31 -6.03 -2.02
C VAL A 155 11.25 -7.22 -2.18
N ILE A 156 11.05 -8.01 -3.22
CA ILE A 156 11.85 -9.23 -3.51
C ILE A 156 12.83 -9.04 -4.66
N GLY A 157 12.83 -7.86 -5.28
CA GLY A 157 13.67 -7.55 -6.44
C GLY A 157 13.03 -6.53 -7.38
N THR A 158 13.67 -6.38 -8.53
CA THR A 158 13.30 -5.40 -9.56
C THR A 158 12.82 -6.12 -10.81
N ALA A 159 11.69 -5.69 -11.38
CA ALA A 159 11.17 -6.25 -12.61
C ALA A 159 12.13 -6.00 -13.77
N THR A 160 12.48 -7.04 -14.52
CA THR A 160 13.29 -6.94 -15.75
C THR A 160 12.45 -7.09 -17.02
N ALA A 161 11.17 -7.44 -16.86
CA ALA A 161 10.21 -7.63 -17.94
C ALA A 161 8.80 -7.19 -17.51
N GLU A 162 7.85 -7.17 -18.46
CA GLU A 162 6.45 -6.82 -18.17
C GLU A 162 5.70 -7.89 -17.35
N THR A 163 6.30 -9.06 -17.17
CA THR A 163 5.77 -10.16 -16.36
C THR A 163 6.89 -10.82 -15.58
N VAL A 164 6.68 -10.91 -14.27
CA VAL A 164 7.52 -11.70 -13.35
C VAL A 164 6.84 -13.05 -13.13
N ILE A 165 7.62 -14.13 -13.16
CA ILE A 165 7.13 -15.47 -12.89
C ILE A 165 7.84 -16.01 -11.65
N LEU A 166 7.05 -16.32 -10.62
CA LEU A 166 7.51 -16.93 -9.37
C LEU A 166 6.95 -18.35 -9.26
N SER A 167 7.73 -19.25 -8.67
CA SER A 167 7.29 -20.60 -8.33
C SER A 167 7.47 -20.84 -6.84
N GLY A 168 6.50 -21.54 -6.23
CA GLY A 168 6.56 -21.95 -4.83
C GLY A 168 6.49 -23.46 -4.75
N GLU A 169 7.63 -24.11 -4.49
CA GLU A 169 7.73 -25.56 -4.33
C GLU A 169 8.52 -25.89 -3.04
N ASN A 170 8.06 -26.88 -2.27
CA ASN A 170 8.77 -27.43 -1.11
C ASN A 170 9.24 -26.40 -0.06
N GLY A 171 8.47 -25.34 0.17
CA GLY A 171 8.86 -24.29 1.13
C GLY A 171 10.04 -23.44 0.65
N ALA A 172 10.21 -23.29 -0.66
CA ALA A 172 11.14 -22.35 -1.28
C ALA A 172 10.42 -21.49 -2.33
N LEU A 173 10.72 -20.19 -2.33
CA LEU A 173 10.35 -19.29 -3.42
C LEU A 173 11.47 -19.29 -4.46
N ARG A 174 11.14 -19.61 -5.71
CA ARG A 174 12.07 -19.55 -6.83
C ARG A 174 11.59 -18.55 -7.86
N VAL A 175 12.50 -17.66 -8.24
CA VAL A 175 12.35 -16.77 -9.39
C VAL A 175 12.53 -17.58 -10.67
N VAL A 176 11.48 -17.65 -11.50
CA VAL A 176 11.52 -18.37 -12.77
C VAL A 176 12.02 -17.44 -13.89
N SER A 177 11.45 -16.23 -13.97
CA SER A 177 11.85 -15.22 -14.96
C SER A 177 11.34 -13.81 -14.61
N GLY A 178 11.89 -12.81 -15.30
CA GLY A 178 11.37 -11.43 -15.30
C GLY A 178 11.69 -10.60 -14.05
N LEU A 179 12.54 -11.10 -13.16
CA LEU A 179 12.96 -10.42 -11.93
C LEU A 179 14.48 -10.48 -11.78
N ASP A 180 15.08 -9.35 -11.43
CA ASP A 180 16.39 -9.26 -10.82
C ASP A 180 16.23 -9.36 -9.30
N PRO A 181 16.59 -10.48 -8.65
CA PRO A 181 16.24 -10.72 -7.25
C PRO A 181 17.03 -9.84 -6.30
N LYS A 182 16.37 -9.34 -5.24
CA LYS A 182 17.02 -8.70 -4.08
C LYS A 182 17.22 -9.76 -2.99
N PRO A 183 18.45 -10.27 -2.74
CA PRO A 183 18.67 -11.38 -1.80
C PRO A 183 18.11 -11.12 -0.41
N HIS A 184 18.33 -9.90 0.11
CA HIS A 184 17.84 -9.52 1.43
C HIS A 184 16.31 -9.50 1.53
N GLY A 185 15.61 -9.09 0.45
CA GLY A 185 14.15 -9.16 0.35
C GLY A 185 13.61 -10.60 0.38
N LEU A 186 14.31 -11.52 -0.28
CA LEU A 186 13.97 -12.95 -0.22
C LEU A 186 14.21 -13.55 1.17
N GLU A 187 15.29 -13.16 1.84
CA GLU A 187 15.55 -13.54 3.24
C GLU A 187 14.44 -13.05 4.17
N LYS A 188 14.02 -11.77 4.05
CA LYS A 188 12.91 -11.20 4.82
C LYS A 188 11.61 -11.98 4.61
N LEU A 189 11.28 -12.30 3.35
CA LEU A 189 10.09 -13.09 3.04
C LEU A 189 10.16 -14.52 3.61
N LEU A 190 11.34 -15.14 3.62
CA LEU A 190 11.54 -16.47 4.23
C LEU A 190 11.35 -16.41 5.76
N ARG A 191 11.92 -15.40 6.43
CA ARG A 191 11.79 -15.18 7.88
C ARG A 191 10.33 -14.94 8.30
N ALA A 192 9.57 -14.19 7.50
CA ALA A 192 8.15 -13.93 7.73
C ALA A 192 7.25 -15.16 7.51
N GLY A 193 7.81 -16.26 7.01
CA GLY A 193 7.07 -17.45 6.58
C GLY A 193 6.63 -17.31 5.13
N LEU A 194 7.17 -18.18 4.26
CA LEU A 194 6.88 -18.12 2.84
C LEU A 194 5.37 -18.27 2.58
N PRO A 195 4.76 -17.31 1.88
CA PRO A 195 3.34 -17.40 1.61
C PRO A 195 3.05 -18.47 0.55
N GLU A 196 1.82 -18.99 0.59
CA GLU A 196 1.27 -19.69 -0.57
C GLU A 196 1.24 -18.70 -1.75
N ILE A 197 2.12 -18.90 -2.73
CA ILE A 197 2.42 -17.88 -3.74
C ILE A 197 1.21 -17.50 -4.60
N ARG A 198 0.25 -18.42 -4.75
CA ARG A 198 -1.06 -18.19 -5.40
C ARG A 198 -1.97 -17.25 -4.61
N LYS A 199 -1.87 -17.25 -3.29
CA LYS A 199 -2.65 -16.39 -2.39
C LYS A 199 -1.91 -15.11 -2.01
N ALA A 200 -0.59 -15.06 -2.22
CA ALA A 200 0.22 -13.90 -1.92
C ALA A 200 -0.31 -12.62 -2.59
N TRP A 201 -0.18 -11.49 -1.90
CA TRP A 201 -0.40 -10.19 -2.49
C TRP A 201 0.83 -9.82 -3.29
N CYS A 202 0.67 -9.64 -4.61
CA CYS A 202 1.77 -9.25 -5.48
C CYS A 202 1.44 -7.94 -6.17
N LYS A 203 2.42 -7.04 -6.24
CA LYS A 203 2.35 -5.74 -6.91
C LYS A 203 3.72 -5.42 -7.50
N SER A 204 3.76 -4.58 -8.52
CA SER A 204 4.98 -3.89 -8.94
C SER A 204 4.79 -2.38 -8.93
N GLY A 205 5.90 -1.66 -8.85
CA GLY A 205 5.95 -0.21 -8.96
C GLY A 205 5.61 0.51 -7.65
N PRO A 206 5.58 1.85 -7.69
CA PRO A 206 5.41 2.65 -6.48
C PRO A 206 4.09 2.33 -5.78
N VAL A 207 4.10 2.44 -4.44
CA VAL A 207 2.88 2.24 -3.64
C VAL A 207 1.93 3.43 -3.74
N ARG A 208 2.47 4.64 -3.99
CA ARG A 208 1.76 5.88 -4.34
C ARG A 208 2.72 6.86 -5.03
N SER A 209 2.24 7.60 -6.03
CA SER A 209 3.05 8.57 -6.78
C SER A 209 2.93 10.01 -6.28
N ALA A 210 1.77 10.40 -5.75
CA ALA A 210 1.59 11.74 -5.18
C ALA A 210 2.42 11.88 -3.88
N PRO A 211 3.00 13.06 -3.60
CA PRO A 211 3.58 13.32 -2.29
C PRO A 211 2.48 13.36 -1.21
N PRO A 212 2.80 13.03 0.05
CA PRO A 212 1.82 13.08 1.12
C PRO A 212 1.47 14.52 1.48
N ARG A 213 0.25 14.74 1.98
CA ARG A 213 -0.11 16.03 2.58
C ARG A 213 0.52 16.17 3.98
N GLN A 214 0.68 17.42 4.43
CA GLN A 214 1.10 17.72 5.79
C GLN A 214 -0.13 17.98 6.65
N GLY A 215 -0.22 17.28 7.77
CA GLY A 215 -1.17 17.56 8.83
C GLY A 215 -0.61 18.51 9.88
N GLU A 216 -1.48 18.97 10.76
CA GLU A 216 -1.06 19.61 12.00
C GLU A 216 -0.46 18.58 12.95
N ARG A 217 0.52 18.99 13.74
CA ARG A 217 1.21 18.13 14.71
C ARG A 217 0.20 17.45 15.64
N ALA A 218 0.27 16.11 15.69
CA ALA A 218 -0.53 15.28 16.58
C ALA A 218 -0.10 15.44 18.06
N SER A 219 -0.71 14.63 18.93
CA SER A 219 -0.38 14.61 20.36
C SER A 219 1.13 14.43 20.59
N ARG A 220 1.69 15.19 21.55
CA ARG A 220 3.08 15.04 22.00
C ARG A 220 3.26 13.96 23.06
N THR A 221 2.16 13.44 23.60
CA THR A 221 2.13 12.49 24.71
C THR A 221 1.25 11.30 24.37
N GLY A 222 1.63 10.10 24.79
CA GLY A 222 0.89 8.89 24.49
C GLY A 222 1.82 7.75 24.13
N ARG A 223 1.28 6.76 23.44
CA ARG A 223 2.00 5.56 23.05
C ARG A 223 2.86 5.80 21.82
N VAL A 224 4.02 5.15 21.77
CA VAL A 224 4.85 5.01 20.58
C VAL A 224 4.49 3.68 19.90
N ALA A 225 3.96 3.75 18.68
CA ALA A 225 3.69 2.56 17.88
C ALA A 225 4.99 2.04 17.25
N VAL A 226 5.22 0.73 17.26
CA VAL A 226 6.39 0.11 16.63
C VAL A 226 5.96 -0.57 15.35
N ILE A 227 6.58 -0.18 14.23
CA ILE A 227 6.29 -0.72 12.91
C ILE A 227 7.58 -1.31 12.34
N ASP A 228 7.61 -2.63 12.32
CA ASP A 228 8.76 -3.42 11.89
C ASP A 228 8.42 -4.15 10.59
N HIS A 229 9.01 -3.71 9.48
CA HIS A 229 8.87 -4.33 8.15
C HIS A 229 7.42 -4.55 7.65
N CYS A 230 6.45 -3.87 8.27
CA CYS A 230 5.03 -4.08 8.08
C CYS A 230 4.26 -2.76 7.93
N GLY A 231 4.75 -1.83 7.10
CA GLY A 231 4.09 -0.53 6.88
C GLY A 231 2.62 -0.62 6.42
N HIS A 232 2.22 -1.76 5.83
CA HIS A 232 0.83 -2.01 5.45
C HIS A 232 -0.11 -2.29 6.65
N ALA A 233 0.41 -2.55 7.84
CA ALA A 233 -0.37 -2.74 9.06
C ALA A 233 -0.56 -1.44 9.85
N LEU A 234 0.13 -0.35 9.48
CA LEU A 234 0.21 0.90 10.23
C LEU A 234 -1.15 1.41 10.75
N TYR A 235 -2.18 1.41 9.91
CA TYR A 235 -3.51 1.89 10.29
C TYR A 235 -4.23 1.09 11.39
N ARG A 236 -3.71 -0.08 11.76
CA ARG A 236 -4.19 -0.84 12.94
C ARG A 236 -3.48 -0.42 14.22
N GLU A 237 -2.29 0.14 14.08
CA GLU A 237 -1.38 0.48 15.18
C GLU A 237 -1.46 1.95 15.57
N ILE A 238 -1.90 2.83 14.64
CA ILE A 238 -2.06 4.26 14.89
C ILE A 238 -3.50 4.63 15.28
N GLY A 239 -3.63 5.57 16.20
CA GLY A 239 -4.88 6.07 16.76
C GLY A 239 -4.67 7.37 17.54
N GLU A 240 -5.72 7.86 18.20
CA GLU A 240 -5.66 9.11 18.99
C GLU A 240 -4.71 9.01 20.20
N ASP A 241 -4.41 7.80 20.67
CA ASP A 241 -3.49 7.50 21.76
C ASP A 241 -2.01 7.54 21.34
N VAL A 242 -1.71 7.64 20.05
CA VAL A 242 -0.34 7.52 19.53
C VAL A 242 0.31 8.89 19.38
N CYS A 243 1.46 9.08 20.02
CA CYS A 243 2.25 10.32 19.94
C CYS A 243 3.43 10.26 18.97
N GLY A 244 3.75 9.07 18.47
CA GLY A 244 4.81 8.88 17.48
C GLY A 244 4.96 7.43 17.05
N VAL A 245 5.75 7.21 16.01
CA VAL A 245 6.00 5.89 15.43
C VAL A 245 7.49 5.60 15.41
N LEU A 246 7.92 4.49 16.01
CA LEU A 246 9.22 3.88 15.75
C LEU A 246 9.09 3.00 14.50
N ALA A 247 9.75 3.37 13.41
CA ALA A 247 9.75 2.61 12.16
C ALA A 247 11.12 1.97 11.92
N VAL A 248 11.12 0.69 11.55
CA VAL A 248 12.33 -0.10 11.28
C VAL A 248 12.26 -0.63 9.84
N GLY A 249 13.31 -0.39 9.05
CA GLY A 249 13.29 -0.60 7.61
C GLY A 249 13.32 0.72 6.85
N ASP A 250 14.17 0.84 5.83
CA ASP A 250 14.17 1.96 4.89
C ASP A 250 12.78 2.21 4.27
N ASP A 251 12.21 1.18 3.64
CA ASP A 251 10.90 1.26 2.99
C ASP A 251 9.76 1.43 4.00
N THR A 252 9.85 0.76 5.14
CA THR A 252 8.89 0.90 6.24
C THR A 252 8.87 2.33 6.75
N THR A 253 10.05 2.91 6.99
CA THR A 253 10.21 4.30 7.43
C THR A 253 9.65 5.26 6.40
N ALA A 254 9.90 5.02 5.10
CA ALA A 254 9.35 5.85 4.04
C ALA A 254 7.81 5.79 3.98
N VAL A 255 7.23 4.60 4.12
CA VAL A 255 5.77 4.38 4.17
C VAL A 255 5.16 4.98 5.42
N CYS A 256 5.75 4.76 6.60
CA CYS A 256 5.30 5.32 7.87
C CYS A 256 5.34 6.85 7.82
N GLY A 257 6.44 7.42 7.34
CA GLY A 257 6.55 8.86 7.11
C GLY A 257 5.39 9.33 6.22
N HIS A 258 5.27 8.73 5.03
CA HIS A 258 4.25 9.12 4.06
C HIS A 258 2.84 9.17 4.66
N ILE A 259 2.43 8.11 5.38
CA ILE A 259 1.09 8.03 5.96
C ILE A 259 0.95 8.99 7.15
N CYS A 260 1.91 8.94 8.08
CA CYS A 260 1.85 9.72 9.33
C CYS A 260 1.98 11.23 9.10
N SER A 261 2.59 11.63 7.98
CA SER A 261 2.69 13.03 7.54
C SER A 261 1.33 13.73 7.52
N HIS A 262 0.29 13.06 7.00
CA HIS A 262 -1.05 13.64 6.94
C HIS A 262 -1.72 13.70 8.32
N SER A 263 -1.49 12.69 9.16
CA SER A 263 -2.02 12.66 10.53
C SER A 263 -1.20 13.49 11.52
N GLY A 264 -0.07 14.08 11.08
CA GLY A 264 0.84 14.85 11.91
C GLY A 264 1.58 14.05 12.98
N ILE A 265 1.61 12.73 12.86
CA ILE A 265 2.30 11.85 13.82
C ILE A 265 3.79 11.78 13.41
N PRO A 266 4.73 12.10 14.30
CA PRO A 266 6.15 12.00 13.98
C PRO A 266 6.62 10.55 13.84
N VAL A 267 7.66 10.37 13.04
CA VAL A 267 8.34 9.09 12.88
C VAL A 267 9.78 9.19 13.40
N PHE A 268 10.19 8.25 14.25
CA PHE A 268 11.58 7.92 14.51
C PHE A 268 11.94 6.72 13.63
N GLY A 269 12.64 6.95 12.52
CA GLY A 269 13.02 5.91 11.57
C GLY A 269 14.42 5.37 11.84
N VAL A 270 14.59 4.05 11.79
CA VAL A 270 15.88 3.36 11.82
C VAL A 270 16.06 2.66 10.48
N VAL A 271 17.13 3.02 9.77
CA VAL A 271 17.40 2.59 8.39
C VAL A 271 18.86 2.16 8.23
N ASP A 272 19.16 1.33 7.23
CA ASP A 272 20.53 0.89 6.90
C ASP A 272 21.00 1.34 5.50
N GLY A 273 20.14 2.06 4.77
CA GLY A 273 20.48 2.69 3.50
C GLY A 273 20.19 1.82 2.28
N ASP A 274 19.42 0.74 2.42
CA ASP A 274 19.07 -0.19 1.35
C ASP A 274 17.73 0.11 0.63
N ALA A 275 17.18 1.31 0.80
CA ALA A 275 15.87 1.75 0.30
C ALA A 275 15.54 1.36 -1.16
N ASP A 276 14.34 0.82 -1.40
CA ASP A 276 13.85 0.46 -2.73
C ASP A 276 13.08 1.61 -3.43
N THR A 277 13.02 2.78 -2.79
CA THR A 277 12.42 4.02 -3.33
C THR A 277 10.95 3.83 -3.78
N ILE A 278 10.18 3.11 -2.96
CA ILE A 278 8.82 2.65 -3.31
C ILE A 278 7.75 3.73 -3.14
N VAL A 279 8.06 4.79 -2.40
CA VAL A 279 7.20 5.94 -2.13
C VAL A 279 8.08 7.14 -1.82
N LYS A 280 7.61 8.34 -2.18
CA LYS A 280 8.23 9.56 -1.67
C LYS A 280 7.80 9.77 -0.22
N PRO A 281 8.73 9.76 0.76
CA PRO A 281 8.37 10.04 2.13
C PRO A 281 7.97 11.52 2.29
N GLY A 282 7.14 11.78 3.29
CA GLY A 282 6.99 13.08 3.92
C GLY A 282 7.03 12.86 5.41
N TYR A 283 7.63 13.75 6.18
CA TYR A 283 7.78 13.55 7.61
C TYR A 283 7.12 14.70 8.34
N ALA A 284 6.21 14.35 9.25
CA ALA A 284 5.58 15.33 10.13
C ALA A 284 6.64 16.07 10.95
N PRO A 285 6.37 17.32 11.38
CA PRO A 285 7.21 18.01 12.35
C PRO A 285 7.54 17.10 13.53
N GLY A 286 8.75 17.20 14.10
CA GLY A 286 9.26 16.35 15.19
C GLY A 286 9.73 14.95 14.82
N SER A 287 9.68 14.56 13.54
CA SER A 287 10.26 13.30 13.06
C SER A 287 11.79 13.34 13.02
N VAL A 288 12.43 12.18 13.18
CA VAL A 288 13.87 11.97 13.03
C VAL A 288 14.10 10.65 12.29
N VAL A 289 15.03 10.60 11.35
CA VAL A 289 15.46 9.32 10.75
C VAL A 289 16.96 9.18 10.95
N VAL A 290 17.38 8.02 11.44
CA VAL A 290 18.77 7.67 11.70
C VAL A 290 19.20 6.50 10.84
N GLU A 291 20.37 6.62 10.22
CA GLU A 291 21.03 5.59 9.44
C GLU A 291 22.08 4.88 10.31
N VAL A 292 22.01 3.55 10.38
CA VAL A 292 22.94 2.71 11.13
C VAL A 292 24.32 2.73 10.46
N GLN A 293 25.37 3.01 11.22
CA GLN A 293 26.73 3.09 10.68
C GLN A 293 27.43 1.73 10.60
N ASP A 294 27.09 0.82 11.51
CA ASP A 294 27.59 -0.55 11.56
C ASP A 294 26.50 -1.50 12.08
N GLY A 295 26.18 -2.55 11.32
CA GLY A 295 25.08 -3.47 11.58
C GLY A 295 23.87 -3.28 10.67
N ARG A 296 22.73 -3.87 11.05
CA ARG A 296 21.44 -3.76 10.34
C ARG A 296 20.45 -2.93 11.15
N ASP A 297 19.54 -2.28 10.45
CA ASP A 297 18.39 -1.61 11.06
C ASP A 297 17.53 -2.56 11.91
N ASP A 298 17.35 -3.81 11.46
CA ASP A 298 16.68 -4.90 12.19
C ASP A 298 17.18 -5.02 13.64
N ASP A 299 18.50 -5.03 13.82
CA ASP A 299 19.14 -5.28 15.12
C ASP A 299 18.92 -4.09 16.07
N ILE A 300 19.12 -2.87 15.56
CA ILE A 300 18.90 -1.63 16.32
C ILE A 300 17.41 -1.44 16.63
N GLY A 301 16.55 -1.67 15.65
CA GLY A 301 15.11 -1.55 15.79
C GLY A 301 14.56 -2.48 16.88
N TRP A 302 15.01 -3.74 16.88
CA TRP A 302 14.64 -4.71 17.90
C TRP A 302 15.17 -4.31 19.30
N GLU A 303 16.42 -3.85 19.40
CA GLU A 303 17.00 -3.36 20.65
C GLU A 303 16.16 -2.21 21.24
N LEU A 304 15.79 -1.22 20.41
CA LEU A 304 15.00 -0.08 20.85
C LEU A 304 13.59 -0.50 21.28
N ALA A 305 12.91 -1.33 20.48
CA ALA A 305 11.58 -1.82 20.79
C ALA A 305 11.54 -2.64 22.11
N ALA A 306 12.63 -3.33 22.44
CA ALA A 306 12.73 -4.12 23.67
C ALA A 306 13.17 -3.33 24.91
N SER A 307 13.93 -2.24 24.73
CA SER A 307 14.59 -1.51 25.83
C SER A 307 13.98 -0.15 26.16
N ARG A 308 13.26 0.48 25.23
CA ARG A 308 12.63 1.79 25.44
C ARG A 308 11.25 1.66 26.05
N ASP A 309 10.88 2.65 26.85
CA ASP A 309 9.49 2.85 27.25
C ASP A 309 8.68 3.31 26.04
N LEU A 310 7.59 2.60 25.74
CA LEU A 310 6.71 2.90 24.61
C LEU A 310 5.49 3.74 25.03
N ASP A 311 5.41 4.18 26.28
CA ASP A 311 4.39 5.11 26.77
C ASP A 311 5.01 6.38 27.39
N PRO A 312 5.85 7.13 26.64
CA PRO A 312 6.58 8.26 27.19
C PRO A 312 5.67 9.44 27.56
N SER A 313 6.12 10.22 28.55
CA SER A 313 5.52 11.52 28.90
C SER A 313 5.67 12.56 27.80
N SER A 314 6.66 12.43 26.92
CA SER A 314 6.89 13.32 25.77
C SER A 314 7.61 12.58 24.64
N TRP A 315 7.11 12.77 23.42
CA TRP A 315 7.80 12.31 22.21
C TRP A 315 9.20 12.92 22.07
N GLU A 316 9.33 14.22 22.30
CA GLU A 316 10.60 14.94 22.13
C GLU A 316 11.66 14.43 23.11
N GLU A 317 11.31 14.24 24.38
CA GLU A 317 12.20 13.63 25.39
C GLU A 317 12.56 12.20 24.99
N TRP A 318 11.59 11.41 24.53
CA TRP A 318 11.82 10.04 24.09
C TRP A 318 12.82 9.97 22.92
N VAL A 319 12.71 10.88 21.96
CA VAL A 319 13.64 10.97 20.82
C VAL A 319 15.03 11.39 21.28
N GLU A 320 15.16 12.40 22.14
CA GLU A 320 16.46 12.85 22.63
C GLU A 320 17.20 11.76 23.39
N GLU A 321 16.53 11.04 24.28
CA GLU A 321 17.11 9.92 25.01
C GLU A 321 17.52 8.79 24.07
N THR A 322 16.67 8.46 23.10
CA THR A 322 16.96 7.43 22.09
C THR A 322 18.22 7.80 21.30
N LEU A 323 18.36 9.06 20.88
CA LEU A 323 19.56 9.55 20.20
C LEU A 323 20.82 9.49 21.10
N ARG A 324 20.70 9.71 22.42
CA ARG A 324 21.82 9.56 23.37
C ARG A 324 22.25 8.10 23.47
N ILE A 325 21.31 7.16 23.50
CA ILE A 325 21.60 5.71 23.53
C ILE A 325 22.31 5.27 22.26
N LEU A 326 21.90 5.79 21.10
CA LEU A 326 22.47 5.45 19.80
C LEU A 326 23.72 6.26 19.44
N ALA A 327 24.23 7.11 20.34
CA ALA A 327 25.35 7.99 20.07
C ALA A 327 26.59 7.19 19.60
N GLY A 328 27.14 7.57 18.45
CA GLY A 328 28.29 6.90 17.84
C GLY A 328 27.98 5.61 17.08
N ARG A 329 26.71 5.17 17.04
CA ARG A 329 26.25 4.00 16.26
C ARG A 329 25.46 4.39 15.02
N VAL A 330 24.89 5.59 15.02
CA VAL A 330 23.99 6.07 13.97
C VAL A 330 24.32 7.50 13.53
N ARG A 331 23.90 7.86 12.32
CA ARG A 331 23.92 9.22 11.79
C ARG A 331 22.49 9.69 11.54
N ILE A 332 22.17 10.92 11.96
CA ILE A 332 20.88 11.53 11.61
C ILE A 332 20.89 11.91 10.12
N VAL A 333 19.91 11.39 9.38
CA VAL A 333 19.71 11.68 7.94
C VAL A 333 18.46 12.52 7.68
N VAL A 334 17.53 12.56 8.62
CA VAL A 334 16.38 13.49 8.65
C VAL A 334 16.22 14.02 10.07
N ASP A 335 16.10 15.34 10.21
CA ASP A 335 15.82 16.00 11.49
C ASP A 335 14.74 17.07 11.30
N ARG A 336 13.56 16.84 11.91
CA ARG A 336 12.40 17.75 11.83
C ARG A 336 12.02 18.29 13.21
N ARG A 337 12.89 18.17 14.23
CA ARG A 337 12.58 18.53 15.63
C ARG A 337 12.36 20.03 15.89
N GLY A 338 12.66 20.91 14.93
CA GLY A 338 12.52 22.36 15.05
C GLY A 338 11.47 22.99 14.14
N GLU A 339 10.58 22.18 13.55
CA GLU A 339 9.54 22.61 12.61
C GLU A 339 8.13 22.64 13.21
#